data_AF-A0A1A9N7Q4-F1
#
_entry.id   AF-A0A1A9N7Q4-F1
#
_cell.length_a   1.000
_cell.length_b   1.000
_cell.length_c   1.000
_cell.angle_alpha   90.00
_cell.angle_beta   90.00
_cell.angle_gamma   90.00
#
_symmetry.space_group_name_H-M   'P 1'
#
loop_
_entity.id
_entity.type
_entity.pdbx_description
1 polymer ?
#
loop_
_entity_poly.entity_id
_entity_poly.type
_entity_poly.pdbx_seq_one_letter_code
_entity_poly.pdbx_strand_id
1 'polypeptide(L)'
;MRYLARAVGVSEAAPSRHFAGKEGLLAAIAADGFNELAALRTRILACDEPAMTKAYRMMRTYVEFAQQHKGLFDLMVGPRIVGRECYPELVEAGLKSFHLFASSVQDAALESGWQKRALPLVIHAAWSMEHGVATLILSDRVPQVTYSVRVDQMIHFSIRMFLSAIAAGPEHLESLDLVLDTPAKVKA
;
A
#
# COMPACT_ATOMS: atom_id res chain seq x y z
N MET A 1 17.05 19.36 -12.17
CA MET A 1 16.57 19.40 -13.57
C MET A 1 17.71 19.46 -14.58
N ARG A 2 18.51 20.53 -14.67
CA ARG A 2 19.63 20.62 -15.64
C ARG A 2 20.65 19.48 -15.56
N TYR A 3 21.00 19.05 -14.34
CA TYR A 3 21.86 17.87 -14.13
C TYR A 3 21.23 16.58 -14.69
N LEU A 4 19.95 16.32 -14.39
CA LEU A 4 19.22 15.15 -14.90
C LEU A 4 19.08 15.19 -16.43
N ALA A 5 18.80 16.37 -17.01
CA ALA A 5 18.73 16.55 -18.46
C ALA A 5 20.04 16.13 -19.15
N ARG A 6 21.17 16.61 -18.61
CA ARG A 6 22.51 16.22 -19.09
C ARG A 6 22.79 14.73 -18.89
N ALA A 7 22.36 14.15 -17.77
CA ALA A 7 22.57 12.74 -17.46
C ALA A 7 21.80 11.79 -18.40
N VAL A 8 20.62 12.18 -18.89
CA VAL A 8 19.81 11.38 -19.83
C VAL A 8 19.91 11.83 -21.28
N GLY A 9 20.86 12.72 -21.60
CA GLY A 9 21.17 13.14 -22.96
C GLY A 9 20.12 14.03 -23.64
N VAL A 10 19.25 14.70 -22.87
CA VAL A 10 18.24 15.63 -23.40
C VAL A 10 18.65 17.08 -23.19
N SER A 11 18.03 18.00 -23.96
CA SER A 11 18.30 19.43 -23.79
C SER A 11 17.93 19.90 -22.38
N GLU A 12 18.69 20.86 -21.84
CA GLU A 12 18.49 21.36 -20.46
C GLU A 12 17.07 21.91 -20.21
N ALA A 13 16.37 22.32 -21.27
CA ALA A 13 15.01 22.84 -21.22
C ALA A 13 13.91 21.76 -21.35
N ALA A 14 14.23 20.56 -21.84
CA ALA A 14 13.24 19.51 -22.10
C ALA A 14 12.47 19.07 -20.84
N PRO A 15 13.12 18.84 -19.67
CA PRO A 15 12.39 18.46 -18.46
C PRO A 15 11.44 19.56 -17.97
N SER A 16 11.82 20.83 -18.12
CA SER A 16 11.01 21.98 -17.68
C SER A 16 9.79 22.23 -18.58
N ARG A 17 9.81 21.73 -19.82
CA ARG A 17 8.68 21.79 -20.76
C ARG A 17 7.71 20.62 -20.59
N HIS A 18 8.22 19.43 -20.26
CA HIS A 18 7.39 18.25 -20.02
C HIS A 18 6.81 18.20 -18.62
N PHE A 19 7.55 18.68 -17.64
CA PHE A 19 7.14 18.64 -16.24
C PHE A 19 6.96 20.05 -15.72
N ALA A 20 5.92 20.27 -14.92
CA ALA A 20 5.63 21.52 -14.22
C ALA A 20 6.65 21.76 -13.09
N GLY A 21 7.92 21.93 -13.44
CA GLY A 21 9.03 22.06 -12.51
C GLY A 21 9.51 20.74 -11.90
N LYS A 22 10.21 20.86 -10.77
CA LYS A 22 10.79 19.71 -10.05
C LYS A 22 9.69 18.84 -9.45
N GLU A 23 8.65 19.46 -8.92
CA GLU A 23 7.51 18.83 -8.29
C GLU A 23 6.72 18.01 -9.32
N GLY A 24 6.52 18.55 -10.53
CA GLY A 24 5.93 17.80 -11.64
C GLY A 24 6.76 16.58 -12.07
N LEU A 25 8.10 16.69 -12.08
CA LEU A 25 8.96 15.53 -12.37
C LEU A 25 8.85 14.48 -11.27
N LEU A 26 8.87 14.90 -10.01
CA LEU A 26 8.73 14.00 -8.87
C LEU A 26 7.37 13.29 -8.87
N ALA A 27 6.30 14.00 -9.23
CA ALA A 27 4.98 13.40 -9.38
C ALA A 27 4.92 12.37 -10.51
N ALA A 28 5.55 12.66 -11.66
CA ALA A 28 5.65 11.70 -12.76
C ALA A 28 6.43 10.44 -12.37
N ILE A 29 7.57 10.59 -11.70
CA ILE A 29 8.36 9.45 -11.18
C ILE A 29 7.53 8.62 -10.19
N ALA A 30 6.77 9.26 -9.30
CA ALA A 30 5.87 8.55 -8.40
C ALA A 30 4.73 7.83 -9.14
N ALA A 31 4.18 8.43 -10.21
CA ALA A 31 3.17 7.79 -11.05
C ALA A 31 3.73 6.52 -11.72
N ASP A 32 4.95 6.58 -12.26
CA ASP A 32 5.64 5.42 -12.82
C ASP A 32 5.83 4.31 -11.77
N GLY A 33 6.24 4.65 -10.56
CA GLY A 33 6.36 3.67 -9.46
C GLY A 33 5.03 2.99 -9.12
N PHE A 34 3.92 3.73 -9.12
CA PHE A 34 2.60 3.12 -8.96
C PHE A 34 2.19 2.24 -10.15
N ASN A 35 2.56 2.60 -11.38
CA ASN A 35 2.31 1.80 -12.57
C ASN A 35 3.10 0.49 -12.56
N GLU A 36 4.37 0.51 -12.12
CA GLU A 36 5.19 -0.69 -11.93
C GLU A 36 4.56 -1.62 -10.88
N LEU A 37 4.16 -1.07 -9.73
CA LEU A 37 3.45 -1.82 -8.69
C LEU A 37 2.12 -2.38 -9.22
N ALA A 38 1.34 -1.61 -9.96
CA ALA A 38 0.10 -2.06 -10.57
C ALA A 38 0.34 -3.22 -11.55
N ALA A 39 1.41 -3.19 -12.34
CA ALA A 39 1.76 -4.28 -13.25
C ALA A 39 2.11 -5.59 -12.50
N LEU A 40 2.78 -5.49 -11.34
CA LEU A 40 3.00 -6.64 -10.45
C LEU A 40 1.66 -7.19 -9.93
N ARG A 41 0.77 -6.31 -9.44
CA ARG A 41 -0.56 -6.69 -8.93
C ARG A 41 -1.44 -7.32 -10.02
N THR A 42 -1.43 -6.79 -11.24
CA THR A 42 -2.16 -7.38 -12.38
C THR A 42 -1.70 -8.81 -12.68
N ARG A 43 -0.38 -9.08 -12.62
CA ARG A 43 0.14 -10.45 -12.80
C ARG A 43 -0.34 -11.41 -11.73
N ILE A 44 -0.47 -10.96 -10.49
CA ILE A 44 -1.02 -11.77 -9.39
C ILE A 44 -2.50 -12.08 -9.63
N LEU A 45 -3.32 -11.10 -10.05
CA LEU A 45 -4.74 -11.35 -10.34
C LEU A 45 -4.95 -12.39 -11.45
N ALA A 46 -4.07 -12.39 -12.45
CA ALA A 46 -4.13 -13.30 -13.60
C ALA A 46 -3.76 -14.76 -13.26
N CYS A 47 -3.15 -15.02 -12.09
CA CYS A 47 -2.87 -16.38 -11.65
C CYS A 47 -4.16 -17.12 -11.27
N ASP A 48 -4.22 -18.44 -11.52
CA ASP A 48 -5.31 -19.29 -11.01
C ASP A 48 -4.95 -19.79 -9.60
N GLU A 49 -5.36 -19.04 -8.59
CA GLU A 49 -5.03 -19.26 -7.18
C GLU A 49 -6.24 -18.88 -6.30
N PRO A 50 -6.38 -19.48 -5.10
CA PRO A 50 -7.41 -19.08 -4.14
C PRO A 50 -7.36 -17.58 -3.81
N ALA A 51 -8.51 -16.95 -3.54
CA ALA A 51 -8.57 -15.51 -3.27
C ALA A 51 -7.69 -15.10 -2.08
N MET A 52 -7.65 -15.93 -1.03
CA MET A 52 -6.78 -15.70 0.13
C MET A 52 -5.28 -15.71 -0.23
N THR A 53 -4.87 -16.59 -1.14
CA THR A 53 -3.48 -16.66 -1.65
C THR A 53 -3.17 -15.40 -2.45
N LYS A 54 -4.09 -14.94 -3.31
CA LYS A 54 -3.91 -13.68 -4.06
C LYS A 54 -3.81 -12.48 -3.12
N ALA A 55 -4.67 -12.38 -2.11
CA ALA A 55 -4.63 -11.31 -1.12
C ALA A 55 -3.28 -11.28 -0.37
N TYR A 56 -2.77 -12.45 0.03
CA TYR A 56 -1.44 -12.58 0.61
C TYR A 56 -0.35 -12.05 -0.33
N ARG A 57 -0.36 -12.47 -1.59
CA ARG A 57 0.62 -12.03 -2.59
C ARG A 57 0.53 -10.53 -2.86
N MET A 58 -0.66 -9.95 -2.92
CA MET A 58 -0.87 -8.51 -3.09
C MET A 58 -0.23 -7.68 -1.99
N MET A 59 -0.48 -8.07 -0.73
CA MET A 59 0.08 -7.41 0.46
C MET A 59 1.60 -7.57 0.53
N ARG A 60 2.08 -8.78 0.23
CA ARG A 60 3.51 -9.09 0.26
C ARG A 60 4.28 -8.32 -0.81
N THR A 61 3.77 -8.27 -2.04
CA THR A 61 4.41 -7.55 -3.14
C THR A 61 4.51 -6.05 -2.87
N TYR A 62 3.54 -5.45 -2.17
CA TYR A 62 3.63 -4.06 -1.74
C TYR A 62 4.83 -3.80 -0.81
N VAL A 63 5.04 -4.69 0.17
CA VAL A 63 6.13 -4.59 1.14
C VAL A 63 7.49 -4.95 0.52
N GLU A 64 7.53 -5.90 -0.42
CA GLU A 64 8.74 -6.24 -1.18
C GLU A 64 9.13 -5.10 -2.13
N PHE A 65 8.16 -4.47 -2.79
CA PHE A 65 8.40 -3.30 -3.65
C PHE A 65 8.99 -2.13 -2.83
N ALA A 66 8.45 -1.88 -1.65
CA ALA A 66 9.00 -0.89 -0.72
C ALA A 66 10.47 -1.17 -0.38
N GLN A 67 10.82 -2.42 -0.06
CA GLN A 67 12.20 -2.80 0.27
C GLN A 67 13.16 -2.64 -0.90
N GLN A 68 12.75 -3.05 -2.10
CA GLN A 68 13.58 -3.01 -3.31
C GLN A 68 13.77 -1.58 -3.82
N HIS A 69 12.76 -0.72 -3.64
CA HIS A 69 12.69 0.61 -4.22
C HIS A 69 12.48 1.71 -3.16
N LYS A 70 13.25 1.69 -2.05
CA LYS A 70 13.04 2.56 -0.88
C LYS A 70 12.77 4.04 -1.21
N GLY A 71 13.63 4.65 -2.04
CA GLY A 71 13.51 6.07 -2.40
C GLY A 71 12.31 6.39 -3.31
N LEU A 72 11.97 5.47 -4.22
CA LEU A 72 10.80 5.60 -5.08
C LEU A 72 9.52 5.42 -4.26
N PHE A 73 9.49 4.44 -3.36
CA PHE A 73 8.34 4.23 -2.50
C PHE A 73 8.10 5.42 -1.56
N ASP A 74 9.15 5.95 -0.90
CA ASP A 74 9.04 7.19 -0.10
C ASP A 74 8.50 8.36 -0.92
N LEU A 75 8.85 8.45 -2.21
CA LEU A 75 8.27 9.43 -3.12
C LEU A 75 6.80 9.13 -3.46
N MET A 76 6.44 7.87 -3.67
CA MET A 76 5.09 7.42 -4.00
C MET A 76 4.08 7.66 -2.89
N VAL A 77 4.44 7.48 -1.62
CA VAL A 77 3.48 7.57 -0.49
C VAL A 77 3.81 8.63 0.55
N GLY A 78 5.05 9.13 0.56
CA GLY A 78 5.50 10.12 1.53
C GLY A 78 5.11 11.56 1.20
N PRO A 79 5.44 12.50 2.09
CA PRO A 79 4.99 13.89 2.03
C PRO A 79 5.78 14.77 1.04
N ARG A 80 6.73 14.21 0.29
CA ARG A 80 7.66 14.99 -0.54
C ARG A 80 7.01 15.74 -1.70
N ILE A 81 5.88 15.26 -2.20
CA ILE A 81 5.10 15.89 -3.27
C ILE A 81 4.01 16.72 -2.60
N VAL A 82 4.10 18.04 -2.73
CA VAL A 82 3.10 18.98 -2.23
C VAL A 82 2.01 19.14 -3.28
N GLY A 83 0.74 19.22 -2.87
CA GLY A 83 -0.39 19.34 -3.80
C GLY A 83 -0.52 18.13 -4.74
N ARG A 84 -0.44 16.91 -4.19
CA ARG A 84 -0.52 15.65 -4.97
C ARG A 84 -1.73 15.61 -5.89
N GLU A 85 -2.85 16.16 -5.42
CA GLU A 85 -4.11 16.30 -6.15
C GLU A 85 -4.00 17.13 -7.43
N CYS A 86 -2.96 17.97 -7.56
CA CYS A 86 -2.69 18.74 -8.77
C CYS A 86 -2.03 17.92 -9.89
N TYR A 87 -1.73 16.63 -9.65
CA TYR A 87 -1.07 15.75 -10.62
C TYR A 87 -1.97 14.55 -10.97
N PRO A 88 -2.84 14.66 -12.00
CA PRO A 88 -3.81 13.63 -12.34
C PRO A 88 -3.20 12.26 -12.58
N GLU A 89 -2.09 12.17 -13.31
CA GLU A 89 -1.41 10.89 -13.62
C GLU A 89 -0.95 10.16 -12.35
N LEU A 90 -0.47 10.90 -11.35
CA LEU A 90 -0.07 10.33 -10.05
C LEU A 90 -1.30 9.81 -9.29
N VAL A 91 -2.38 10.58 -9.27
CA VAL A 91 -3.64 10.19 -8.61
C VAL A 91 -4.22 8.93 -9.28
N GLU A 92 -4.29 8.91 -10.61
CA GLU A 92 -4.81 7.80 -11.40
C GLU A 92 -3.99 6.52 -11.19
N ALA A 93 -2.66 6.60 -11.26
CA ALA A 93 -1.79 5.46 -11.05
C ALA A 93 -1.91 4.90 -9.62
N GLY A 94 -1.97 5.79 -8.62
CA GLY A 94 -2.18 5.41 -7.21
C GLY A 94 -3.52 4.69 -7.00
N LEU A 95 -4.61 5.25 -7.51
CA LEU A 95 -5.95 4.66 -7.42
C LEU A 95 -6.03 3.32 -8.15
N LYS A 96 -5.44 3.21 -9.35
CA LYS A 96 -5.38 1.96 -10.10
C LYS A 96 -4.71 0.86 -9.29
N SER A 97 -3.53 1.15 -8.72
CA SER A 97 -2.82 0.19 -7.89
C SER A 97 -3.63 -0.21 -6.65
N PHE A 98 -4.26 0.75 -5.98
CA PHE A 98 -5.13 0.49 -4.82
C PHE A 98 -6.33 -0.38 -5.18
N HIS A 99 -7.04 -0.11 -6.29
CA HIS A 99 -8.20 -0.89 -6.71
C HIS A 99 -7.86 -2.35 -7.00
N LEU A 100 -6.70 -2.64 -7.61
CA LEU A 100 -6.24 -4.01 -7.86
C LEU A 100 -6.01 -4.79 -6.55
N PHE A 101 -5.49 -4.12 -5.53
CA PHE A 101 -5.33 -4.68 -4.20
C PHE A 101 -6.70 -4.86 -3.51
N ALA A 102 -7.53 -3.83 -3.53
CA ALA A 102 -8.83 -3.80 -2.89
C ALA A 102 -9.75 -4.90 -3.43
N SER A 103 -9.74 -5.16 -4.75
CA SER A 103 -10.51 -6.25 -5.34
C SER A 103 -10.07 -7.61 -4.81
N SER A 104 -8.76 -7.85 -4.70
CA SER A 104 -8.25 -9.12 -4.18
C SER A 104 -8.59 -9.35 -2.70
N VAL A 105 -8.54 -8.29 -1.87
CA VAL A 105 -8.93 -8.38 -0.45
C VAL A 105 -10.44 -8.56 -0.31
N GLN A 106 -11.22 -7.87 -1.15
CA GLN A 106 -12.67 -8.03 -1.22
C GLN A 106 -13.07 -9.47 -1.53
N ASP A 107 -12.46 -10.09 -2.54
CA ASP A 107 -12.77 -11.47 -2.93
C ASP A 107 -12.48 -12.44 -1.78
N ALA A 108 -11.30 -12.30 -1.13
CA ALA A 108 -10.93 -13.10 0.03
C ALA A 108 -11.92 -12.92 1.21
N ALA A 109 -12.39 -11.70 1.46
CA ALA A 109 -13.35 -11.41 2.51
C ALA A 109 -14.75 -11.99 2.18
N LEU A 110 -15.23 -11.82 0.95
CA LEU A 110 -16.52 -12.37 0.53
C LEU A 110 -16.54 -13.91 0.63
N GLU A 111 -15.48 -14.57 0.19
CA GLU A 111 -15.32 -16.04 0.34
C GLU A 111 -15.26 -16.48 1.81
N SER A 112 -14.83 -15.60 2.71
CA SER A 112 -14.76 -15.85 4.16
C SER A 112 -16.03 -15.40 4.91
N GLY A 113 -17.12 -15.11 4.20
CA GLY A 113 -18.43 -14.81 4.80
C GLY A 113 -18.67 -13.34 5.19
N TRP A 114 -17.80 -12.42 4.81
CA TRP A 114 -17.99 -11.00 5.09
C TRP A 114 -19.12 -10.40 4.23
N GLN A 115 -19.91 -9.52 4.83
CA GLN A 115 -20.99 -8.82 4.12
C GLN A 115 -20.45 -7.61 3.35
N LYS A 116 -21.09 -7.26 2.23
CA LYS A 116 -20.69 -6.13 1.37
C LYS A 116 -20.51 -4.81 2.14
N ARG A 117 -21.35 -4.55 3.14
CA ARG A 117 -21.28 -3.34 3.99
C ARG A 117 -20.00 -3.24 4.83
N ALA A 118 -19.35 -4.37 5.13
CA ALA A 118 -18.12 -4.41 5.92
C ALA A 118 -16.85 -4.30 5.06
N LEU A 119 -16.95 -4.55 3.75
CA LEU A 119 -15.79 -4.57 2.84
C LEU A 119 -14.95 -3.29 2.88
N PRO A 120 -15.52 -2.06 2.93
CA PRO A 120 -14.71 -0.86 3.05
C PRO A 120 -13.79 -0.87 4.27
N LEU A 121 -14.28 -1.36 5.42
CA LEU A 121 -13.49 -1.47 6.65
C LEU A 121 -12.39 -2.53 6.51
N VAL A 122 -12.71 -3.71 5.97
CA VAL A 122 -11.74 -4.79 5.76
C VAL A 122 -10.61 -4.35 4.81
N ILE A 123 -10.97 -3.70 3.70
CA ILE A 123 -10.00 -3.19 2.71
C ILE A 123 -9.09 -2.13 3.32
N HIS A 124 -9.64 -1.16 4.06
CA HIS A 124 -8.82 -0.10 4.68
C HIS A 124 -7.96 -0.63 5.84
N ALA A 125 -8.43 -1.63 6.59
CA ALA A 125 -7.62 -2.31 7.60
C ALA A 125 -6.46 -3.07 6.95
N ALA A 126 -6.71 -3.77 5.84
CA ALA A 126 -5.69 -4.47 5.09
C ALA A 126 -4.65 -3.50 4.50
N TRP A 127 -5.12 -2.38 3.94
CA TRP A 127 -4.26 -1.32 3.42
C TRP A 127 -3.39 -0.70 4.51
N SER A 128 -3.99 -0.39 5.67
CA SER A 128 -3.27 0.13 6.84
C SER A 128 -2.19 -0.84 7.31
N MET A 129 -2.50 -2.15 7.31
CA MET A 129 -1.55 -3.18 7.68
C MET A 129 -0.36 -3.21 6.70
N GLU A 130 -0.60 -3.33 5.38
CA GLU A 130 0.50 -3.43 4.39
C GLU A 130 1.38 -2.17 4.40
N HIS A 131 0.72 -1.02 4.57
CA HIS A 131 1.38 0.28 4.63
C HIS A 131 2.22 0.48 5.90
N GLY A 132 1.68 0.08 7.05
CA GLY A 132 2.40 0.12 8.33
C GLY A 132 3.64 -0.75 8.32
N VAL A 133 3.52 -2.00 7.85
CA VAL A 133 4.66 -2.93 7.74
C VAL A 133 5.71 -2.39 6.77
N ALA A 134 5.31 -1.91 5.59
CA ALA A 134 6.23 -1.31 4.62
C ALA A 134 6.99 -0.12 5.21
N THR A 135 6.29 0.80 5.87
CA THR A 135 6.88 2.02 6.45
C THR A 135 7.83 1.72 7.60
N LEU A 136 7.52 0.75 8.46
CA LEU A 136 8.41 0.32 9.55
C LEU A 136 9.72 -0.28 9.02
N ILE A 137 9.64 -1.09 7.95
CA ILE A 137 10.82 -1.66 7.30
C ILE A 137 11.65 -0.58 6.62
N LEU A 138 11.02 0.37 5.94
CA LEU A 138 11.70 1.46 5.24
C LEU A 138 12.48 2.39 6.16
N SER A 139 11.93 2.64 7.34
CA SER A 139 12.49 3.61 8.28
C SER A 139 13.64 3.03 9.11
N ASP A 140 13.97 1.74 8.95
CA ASP A 140 14.88 0.99 9.83
C ASP A 140 14.50 1.14 11.33
N ARG A 141 13.23 1.47 11.62
CA ARG A 141 12.72 1.79 12.96
C ARG A 141 12.14 0.59 13.70
N VAL A 142 12.37 -0.63 13.23
CA VAL A 142 12.01 -1.83 13.99
C VAL A 142 12.86 -1.83 15.26
N PRO A 143 12.28 -1.61 16.46
CA PRO A 143 13.06 -1.56 17.68
C PRO A 143 13.73 -2.92 17.90
N GLN A 144 15.05 -2.96 17.84
CA GLN A 144 15.84 -4.18 18.05
C GLN A 144 16.01 -4.42 19.56
N VAL A 145 14.90 -4.67 20.28
CA VAL A 145 14.95 -4.95 21.72
C VAL A 145 15.12 -6.45 21.92
N THR A 146 16.21 -6.85 22.58
CA THR A 146 16.59 -8.19 23.09
C THR A 146 16.61 -9.37 22.09
N TYR A 147 15.88 -9.34 20.97
CA TYR A 147 15.79 -10.39 19.97
C TYR A 147 15.90 -9.81 18.55
N SER A 148 16.70 -10.45 17.69
CA SER A 148 16.75 -10.12 16.27
C SER A 148 15.55 -10.76 15.55
N VAL A 149 14.65 -9.94 15.01
CA VAL A 149 13.57 -10.43 14.13
C VAL A 149 14.02 -10.29 12.68
N ARG A 150 14.02 -11.39 11.91
CA ARG A 150 14.30 -11.30 10.48
C ARG A 150 13.13 -10.63 9.76
N VAL A 151 13.43 -9.65 8.91
CA VAL A 151 12.42 -8.86 8.20
C VAL A 151 11.47 -9.73 7.38
N ASP A 152 11.98 -10.75 6.69
CA ASP A 152 11.15 -11.69 5.91
C ASP A 152 10.11 -12.43 6.77
N GLN A 153 10.50 -12.85 7.97
CA GLN A 153 9.63 -13.54 8.90
C GLN A 153 8.57 -12.59 9.47
N MET A 154 8.96 -11.36 9.79
CA MET A 154 8.03 -10.32 10.25
C MET A 154 6.95 -10.04 9.20
N ILE A 155 7.33 -9.89 7.93
CA ILE A 155 6.39 -9.65 6.83
C ILE A 155 5.43 -10.82 6.69
N HIS A 156 5.98 -12.04 6.60
CA HIS A 156 5.17 -13.24 6.42
C HIS A 156 4.20 -13.44 7.58
N PHE A 157 4.68 -13.31 8.82
CA PHE A 157 3.87 -13.45 10.01
C PHE A 157 2.77 -12.38 10.09
N SER A 158 3.10 -11.10 9.89
CA SER A 158 2.14 -10.00 10.00
C SER A 158 0.98 -10.14 9.00
N ILE A 159 1.31 -10.42 7.73
CA ILE A 159 0.28 -10.62 6.69
C ILE A 159 -0.58 -11.84 7.01
N ARG A 160 0.02 -12.98 7.40
CA ARG A 160 -0.74 -14.19 7.72
C ARG A 160 -1.62 -14.02 8.96
N MET A 161 -1.11 -13.35 9.99
CA MET A 161 -1.89 -13.04 11.19
C MET A 161 -3.11 -12.21 10.82
N PHE A 162 -2.93 -11.14 10.03
CA PHE A 162 -4.02 -10.31 9.57
C PHE A 162 -5.03 -11.08 8.70
N LEU A 163 -4.56 -11.83 7.70
CA LEU A 163 -5.43 -12.61 6.82
C LEU A 163 -6.15 -13.74 7.55
N SER A 164 -5.58 -14.29 8.63
CA SER A 164 -6.28 -15.27 9.46
C SER A 164 -7.52 -14.68 10.14
N ALA A 165 -7.51 -13.39 10.48
CA ALA A 165 -8.70 -12.70 11.00
C ALA A 165 -9.77 -12.51 9.93
N ILE A 166 -9.38 -12.23 8.68
CA ILE A 166 -10.34 -12.23 7.55
C ILE A 166 -10.94 -13.63 7.37
N ALA A 167 -10.08 -14.65 7.34
CA ALA A 167 -10.48 -16.04 7.13
C ALA A 167 -11.40 -16.59 8.24
N ALA A 168 -11.24 -16.12 9.48
CA ALA A 168 -12.10 -16.48 10.60
C ALA A 168 -13.52 -15.90 10.48
N GLY A 169 -13.72 -14.92 9.60
CA GLY A 169 -15.02 -14.34 9.31
C GLY A 169 -15.49 -13.27 10.32
N PRO A 170 -16.61 -12.60 10.03
CA PRO A 170 -17.12 -11.49 10.84
C PRO A 170 -17.56 -11.93 12.25
N GLU A 171 -18.15 -13.12 12.40
CA GLU A 171 -18.61 -13.63 13.69
C GLU A 171 -17.46 -13.77 14.70
N HIS A 172 -16.29 -14.19 14.23
CA HIS A 172 -15.11 -14.28 15.09
C HIS A 172 -14.64 -12.90 15.56
N LEU A 173 -14.61 -11.89 14.67
CA LEU A 173 -14.21 -10.54 15.05
C LEU A 173 -15.22 -9.91 16.03
N GLU A 174 -16.51 -10.13 15.83
CA GLU A 174 -17.58 -9.67 16.73
C GLU A 174 -17.51 -10.34 18.10
N SER A 175 -17.05 -11.58 18.18
CA SER A 175 -16.90 -12.33 19.43
C SER A 175 -15.78 -11.85 20.35
N LEU A 176 -14.87 -10.98 19.87
CA LEU A 176 -13.70 -10.54 20.62
C LEU A 176 -14.01 -9.56 21.77
N ASP A 177 -15.28 -9.17 22.00
CA ASP A 177 -15.75 -8.36 23.14
C ASP A 177 -14.81 -7.19 23.52
N LEU A 178 -14.30 -6.51 22.49
CA LEU A 178 -13.47 -5.32 22.66
C LEU A 178 -14.38 -4.12 22.94
N VAL A 179 -14.78 -3.98 24.21
CA VAL A 179 -15.54 -2.82 24.69
C VAL A 179 -14.69 -1.57 24.49
N LEU A 180 -14.97 -0.82 23.43
CA LEU A 180 -14.61 0.59 23.37
C LEU A 180 -15.64 1.32 24.22
N ASP A 181 -15.34 1.52 25.51
CA ASP A 181 -16.08 2.43 26.36
C ASP A 181 -16.15 3.78 25.63
N THR A 182 -17.28 4.03 25.00
CA THR A 182 -17.53 5.32 24.36
C THR A 182 -17.94 6.23 25.51
N PRO A 183 -17.18 7.28 25.86
CA PRO A 183 -17.56 8.14 26.97
C PRO A 183 -18.96 8.69 26.70
N ALA A 184 -19.83 8.49 27.69
CA ALA A 184 -21.23 8.88 27.64
C ALA A 184 -21.37 10.32 27.14
N LYS A 185 -22.25 10.53 26.15
CA LYS A 185 -22.65 11.86 25.68
C LYS A 185 -22.94 12.75 26.89
N VAL A 186 -22.11 13.76 27.10
CA VAL A 186 -22.40 14.86 28.02
C VAL A 186 -23.68 15.51 27.53
N LYS A 187 -24.78 15.30 28.26
CA LYS A 187 -26.02 16.04 28.05
C LYS A 187 -25.75 17.50 28.42
N ALA A 188 -26.02 18.40 27.47
CA ALA A 188 -26.19 19.82 27.73
C ALA A 188 -27.49 20.08 28.50
#